data_AF-A0A4V1BRN9-F1
#
_entry.id   AF-A0A4V1BRN9-F1
#
_cell.length_a   1.000
_cell.length_b   1.000
_cell.length_c   1.000
_cell.angle_alpha   90.00
_cell.angle_beta   90.00
_cell.angle_gamma   90.00
#
_symmetry.space_group_name_H-M   'P 1'
#
loop_
_entity.id
_entity.type
_entity.pdbx_description
1 polymer ?
#
loop_
_entity_poly.entity_id
_entity_poly.type
_entity_poly.pdbx_seq_one_letter_code
_entity_poly.pdbx_strand_id
1 'polypeptide(L)'
;MLSSLILATLLNTGLDIDNSVTTDQLAPANNTVIELTANNRIRIKPSANNRIRIKPSANNRIRIKPSANNRIRIKPSANNRIRIKPSANNRIRIKPTANNRIRIKQ
;
A
#
# COMPACT_ATOMS: atom_id res chain seq x y z
N MET A 1 -18.72 -2.85 -18.51
CA MET A 1 -17.79 -3.72 -17.76
C MET A 1 -17.42 -3.02 -16.45
N LEU A 2 -18.38 -2.95 -15.52
CA LEU A 2 -18.24 -2.26 -14.24
C LEU A 2 -17.60 -3.21 -13.23
N SER A 3 -16.31 -3.08 -12.92
CA SER A 3 -15.73 -3.83 -11.80
C SER A 3 -14.43 -3.24 -11.28
N SER A 4 -14.53 -2.11 -10.57
CA SER A 4 -13.61 -1.76 -9.48
C SER A 4 -14.20 -0.57 -8.72
N LEU A 5 -15.17 -0.83 -7.85
CA LEU A 5 -15.61 0.15 -6.87
C LEU A 5 -14.47 0.33 -5.85
N ILE A 6 -13.57 1.27 -6.13
CA ILE A 6 -12.52 1.69 -5.22
C ILE A 6 -13.20 2.58 -4.19
N LEU A 7 -13.52 2.02 -3.02
CA LEU A 7 -13.96 2.83 -1.88
C LEU A 7 -12.76 3.59 -1.30
N ALA A 8 -12.31 4.63 -2.01
CA ALA A 8 -11.45 5.67 -1.47
C ALA A 8 -12.33 6.61 -0.66
N THR A 9 -12.67 6.22 0.58
CA THR A 9 -13.38 7.12 1.49
C THR A 9 -12.47 8.26 1.92
N LEU A 10 -12.76 9.42 1.32
CA LEU A 10 -12.59 10.80 1.82
C LEU A 10 -11.16 11.37 1.98
N LEU A 11 -11.01 12.57 1.37
CA LEU A 11 -10.03 13.63 1.59
C LEU A 11 -8.63 13.42 0.97
N ASN A 12 -8.47 14.05 -0.20
CA ASN A 12 -7.25 14.76 -0.59
C ASN A 12 -5.93 13.96 -0.61
N THR A 13 -5.97 12.72 -1.08
CA THR A 13 -4.76 11.89 -1.20
C THR A 13 -4.52 11.49 -2.64
N GLY A 14 -3.41 11.96 -3.21
CA GLY A 14 -2.87 11.49 -4.47
C GLY A 14 -2.62 9.98 -4.40
N LEU A 15 -3.61 9.22 -4.85
CA LEU A 15 -3.55 7.79 -5.09
C LEU A 15 -3.67 7.60 -6.61
N ASP A 16 -2.54 7.43 -7.28
CA ASP A 16 -2.49 7.11 -8.71
C ASP A 16 -2.88 5.64 -8.89
N ILE A 17 -4.05 5.43 -9.47
CA ILE A 17 -4.55 4.12 -9.84
C ILE A 17 -4.61 4.09 -11.35
N ASP A 18 -3.44 3.90 -11.96
CA ASP A 18 -3.40 3.36 -13.31
C ASP A 18 -2.10 2.60 -13.52
N ASN A 19 -2.07 1.77 -14.56
CA ASN A 19 -1.04 0.74 -14.83
C ASN A 19 0.43 1.22 -14.82
N SER A 20 0.69 2.52 -14.68
CA SER A 20 1.95 3.08 -14.17
C SER A 20 1.83 4.59 -13.91
N VAL A 21 1.48 5.03 -12.70
CA VAL A 21 1.78 6.42 -12.27
C VAL A 21 2.25 6.43 -10.81
N THR A 22 3.00 7.46 -10.45
CA THR A 22 3.83 7.54 -9.24
C THR A 22 3.34 8.71 -8.39
N THR A 23 2.60 8.46 -7.31
CA THR A 23 2.28 9.56 -6.39
C THR A 23 3.42 9.85 -5.45
N ASP A 24 3.95 11.05 -5.58
CA ASP A 24 4.85 11.66 -4.64
C ASP A 24 4.02 12.30 -3.52
N GLN A 25 4.07 11.66 -2.35
CA GLN A 25 3.64 12.17 -1.03
C GLN A 25 2.15 12.06 -0.68
N LEU A 26 1.84 11.15 0.24
CA LEU A 26 0.69 11.29 1.14
C LEU A 26 1.08 12.33 2.21
N ALA A 27 0.29 13.41 2.37
CA ALA A 27 0.49 14.46 3.36
C ALA A 27 0.57 13.90 4.81
N PRO A 28 1.27 14.59 5.75
CA PRO A 28 1.45 14.09 7.10
C PRO A 28 0.11 14.00 7.87
N ALA A 29 -0.04 12.92 8.66
CA ALA A 29 -1.17 12.62 9.55
C ALA A 29 -2.45 12.02 8.93
N ASN A 30 -2.34 11.19 7.89
CA ASN A 30 -3.51 10.51 7.31
C ASN A 30 -3.67 9.05 7.77
N ASN A 31 -4.92 8.68 8.10
CA ASN A 31 -5.36 7.30 8.25
C ASN A 31 -5.89 6.80 6.90
N THR A 32 -5.10 5.99 6.18
CA THR A 32 -5.47 5.50 4.84
C THR A 32 -5.81 4.02 4.86
N VAL A 33 -6.91 3.64 4.19
CA VAL A 33 -7.29 2.25 3.93
C VAL A 33 -7.31 2.02 2.42
N ILE A 34 -6.66 0.93 1.97
CA ILE A 34 -6.57 0.56 0.56
C ILE A 34 -7.01 -0.90 0.43
N GLU A 35 -8.00 -1.16 -0.40
CA GLU A 35 -8.48 -2.51 -0.72
C GLU A 35 -8.29 -2.78 -2.21
N LEU A 36 -7.62 -3.87 -2.55
CA LEU A 36 -7.32 -4.23 -3.94
C LEU A 36 -7.92 -5.59 -4.25
N THR A 37 -8.60 -5.69 -5.38
CA THR A 37 -9.22 -6.92 -5.85
C THR A 37 -8.18 -7.82 -6.51
N ALA A 38 -7.90 -7.66 -7.80
CA ALA A 38 -6.96 -8.51 -8.52
C ALA A 38 -6.05 -7.74 -9.48
N ASN A 39 -4.84 -8.26 -9.70
CA ASN A 39 -3.92 -7.84 -10.77
C ASN A 39 -3.46 -6.36 -10.73
N ASN A 40 -3.57 -5.67 -9.59
CA ASN A 40 -3.18 -4.28 -9.45
C ASN A 40 -1.66 -4.11 -9.35
N ARG A 41 -1.16 -2.97 -9.82
CA ARG A 41 0.24 -2.54 -9.63
C ARG A 41 0.26 -1.19 -8.95
N ILE A 42 0.74 -1.12 -7.71
CA ILE A 42 0.68 0.10 -6.90
C ILE A 42 2.05 0.49 -6.35
N ARG A 43 2.32 1.79 -6.34
CA ARG A 43 3.45 2.43 -5.66
C ARG A 43 2.92 3.42 -4.63
N ILE A 44 3.43 3.38 -3.40
CA ILE A 44 3.00 4.25 -2.30
C ILE A 44 4.24 4.87 -1.65
N LYS A 45 4.25 6.20 -1.51
CA LYS A 45 5.34 6.96 -0.87
C LYS A 45 4.78 7.87 0.23
N PRO A 46 4.38 7.33 1.40
CA PRO A 46 3.90 8.20 2.46
C PRO A 46 5.03 9.04 3.05
N SER A 47 4.70 10.29 3.37
CA SER A 47 5.57 11.21 4.12
C SER A 47 5.62 10.79 5.61
N ALA A 48 5.72 11.72 6.55
CA ALA A 48 5.85 11.40 7.97
C ALA A 48 4.52 11.03 8.63
N ASN A 49 4.57 10.19 9.67
CA ASN A 49 3.48 10.00 10.65
C ASN A 49 2.15 9.44 10.10
N ASN A 50 2.16 8.68 9.00
CA ASN A 50 0.93 8.09 8.44
C ASN A 50 0.58 6.74 9.06
N ARG A 51 -0.72 6.42 9.06
CA ARG A 51 -1.23 5.08 9.41
C ARG A 51 -1.92 4.48 8.20
N ILE A 52 -1.36 3.40 7.65
CA ILE A 52 -1.82 2.82 6.39
C ILE A 52 -2.23 1.37 6.60
N ARG A 53 -3.41 1.00 6.11
CA ARG A 53 -3.91 -0.38 6.07
C ARG A 53 -4.15 -0.78 4.62
N ILE A 54 -3.58 -1.90 4.19
CA ILE A 54 -3.70 -2.40 2.81
C ILE A 54 -4.19 -3.85 2.84
N LYS A 55 -5.26 -4.15 2.10
CA LYS A 55 -5.83 -5.50 1.96
C LYS A 55 -5.90 -5.90 0.48
N PRO A 56 -4.80 -6.42 -0.11
CA PRO A 56 -4.85 -6.93 -1.46
C PRO A 56 -5.34 -8.37 -1.50
N SER A 57 -6.30 -8.66 -2.38
CA SER A 57 -6.83 -10.02 -2.56
C SER A 57 -5.89 -10.87 -3.41
N ALA A 58 -5.88 -10.75 -4.75
CA ALA A 58 -5.15 -11.66 -5.62
C ALA A 58 -4.13 -10.99 -6.58
N ASN A 59 -2.96 -11.60 -6.77
CA ASN A 59 -2.03 -11.27 -7.86
C ASN A 59 -1.55 -9.80 -7.93
N ASN A 60 -1.61 -9.04 -6.83
CA ASN A 60 -1.24 -7.62 -6.84
C ASN A 60 0.28 -7.45 -6.65
N ARG A 61 0.84 -6.40 -7.25
CA ARG A 61 2.23 -5.98 -7.08
C ARG A 61 2.28 -4.63 -6.38
N ILE A 62 2.78 -4.60 -5.16
CA ILE A 62 2.78 -3.40 -4.30
C ILE A 62 4.22 -3.02 -3.97
N ARG A 63 4.56 -1.75 -4.15
CA ARG A 63 5.83 -1.15 -3.71
C ARG A 63 5.55 -0.01 -2.74
N ILE A 64 6.19 -0.01 -1.58
CA ILE A 64 5.98 1.03 -0.56
C ILE A 64 7.34 1.59 -0.13
N LYS A 65 7.47 2.92 -0.12
CA LYS A 65 8.67 3.64 0.34
C LYS A 65 8.27 4.69 1.39
N PRO A 66 8.01 4.28 2.64
CA PRO A 66 7.67 5.23 3.69
C PRO A 66 8.89 6.03 4.15
N SER A 67 8.70 7.34 4.36
CA SER A 67 9.73 8.23 4.90
C SER A 67 9.94 7.99 6.40
N ALA A 68 9.24 8.71 7.28
CA ALA A 68 9.48 8.64 8.73
C ALA A 68 8.23 8.28 9.55
N ASN A 69 8.40 7.52 10.64
CA ASN A 69 7.36 7.33 11.67
C ASN A 69 6.02 6.75 11.18
N ASN A 70 5.99 6.05 10.05
CA ASN A 70 4.75 5.48 9.52
C ASN A 70 4.40 4.16 10.19
N ARG A 71 3.10 3.88 10.33
CA ARG A 71 2.57 2.58 10.75
C ARG A 71 1.86 1.94 9.57
N ILE A 72 2.40 0.87 9.02
CA ILE A 72 1.87 0.19 7.84
C ILE A 72 1.42 -1.21 8.23
N ARG A 73 0.16 -1.55 7.95
CA ARG A 73 -0.41 -2.89 8.10
C ARG A 73 -0.85 -3.42 6.75
N ILE A 74 -0.39 -4.62 6.37
CA ILE A 74 -0.76 -5.26 5.11
C ILE A 74 -1.31 -6.65 5.39
N LYS A 75 -2.47 -7.00 4.83
CA LYS A 75 -3.09 -8.32 4.91
C LYS A 75 -3.31 -8.90 3.50
N PRO A 76 -2.26 -9.41 2.84
CA PRO A 76 -2.42 -9.97 1.51
C PRO A 76 -3.04 -11.37 1.54
N SER A 77 -4.02 -11.62 0.67
CA SER A 77 -4.67 -12.93 0.58
C SER A 77 -3.83 -13.91 -0.25
N ALA A 78 -3.81 -13.81 -1.58
CA ALA A 78 -3.19 -14.78 -2.47
C ALA A 78 -2.25 -14.17 -3.53
N ASN A 79 -1.09 -14.79 -3.76
CA ASN A 79 -0.21 -14.51 -4.91
C ASN A 79 0.26 -13.05 -5.05
N ASN A 80 0.26 -12.27 -3.97
CA ASN A 80 0.69 -10.88 -4.02
C ASN A 80 2.21 -10.76 -3.90
N ARG A 81 2.78 -9.78 -4.60
CA ARG A 81 4.20 -9.40 -4.48
C ARG A 81 4.30 -8.04 -3.79
N ILE A 82 4.88 -8.00 -2.61
CA ILE A 82 4.99 -6.78 -1.80
C ILE A 82 6.46 -6.47 -1.56
N ARG A 83 6.89 -5.26 -1.93
CA ARG A 83 8.23 -4.73 -1.65
C ARG A 83 8.12 -3.47 -0.81
N ILE A 84 8.83 -3.41 0.31
CA ILE A 84 8.88 -2.24 1.17
C ILE A 84 10.34 -1.80 1.36
N LYS A 85 10.60 -0.50 1.25
CA LYS A 85 11.89 0.13 1.57
C LYS A 85 11.63 1.28 2.53
N PRO A 86 11.51 1.03 3.84
CA PRO A 86 11.38 2.09 4.83
C PRO A 86 12.67 2.91 4.95
N SER A 87 12.52 4.17 5.34
CA SER A 87 13.59 4.98 5.94
C SER A 87 13.45 4.92 7.47
N ALA A 88 13.45 6.04 8.19
CA ALA A 88 13.51 6.08 9.66
C ALA A 88 12.20 5.67 10.38
N ASN A 89 12.32 4.91 11.47
CA ASN A 89 11.28 4.73 12.50
C ASN A 89 9.90 4.23 12.01
N ASN A 90 9.86 3.49 10.90
CA ASN A 90 8.63 2.94 10.36
C ASN A 90 8.29 1.59 11.01
N ARG A 91 7.05 1.42 11.43
CA ARG A 91 6.52 0.14 11.93
C ARG A 91 5.74 -0.55 10.81
N ILE A 92 6.19 -1.74 10.41
CA ILE A 92 5.58 -2.52 9.34
C ILE A 92 5.08 -3.84 9.91
N ARG A 93 3.79 -4.14 9.70
CA ARG A 93 3.17 -5.42 10.05
C ARG A 93 2.53 -6.04 8.82
N ILE A 94 2.92 -7.26 8.48
CA ILE A 94 2.36 -8.00 7.34
C ILE A 94 1.81 -9.34 7.84
N LYS A 95 0.58 -9.66 7.45
CA LYS A 95 -0.07 -10.95 7.77
C LYS A 95 -0.52 -11.62 6.47
N PRO A 96 0.36 -12.36 5.79
CA PRO A 96 0.01 -13.06 4.55
C PRO A 96 -0.81 -14.32 4.81
N THR A 97 -1.66 -14.68 3.86
CA THR A 97 -2.35 -15.98 3.84
C THR A 97 -1.61 -16.99 2.94
N ALA A 98 -1.70 -16.88 1.61
CA ALA A 98 -1.19 -17.90 0.69
C ALA A 98 -0.30 -17.31 -0.42
N ASN A 99 0.84 -17.95 -0.70
CA ASN A 99 1.68 -17.69 -1.88
C ASN A 99 2.10 -16.22 -2.08
N ASN A 100 2.21 -15.45 -1.01
CA ASN A 100 2.62 -14.05 -1.07
C ASN A 100 4.14 -13.94 -0.99
N ARG A 101 4.75 -13.14 -1.87
CA ARG A 101 6.17 -12.81 -1.81
C ARG A 101 6.35 -11.45 -1.16
N ILE A 102 7.00 -11.43 0.01
CA ILE A 102 7.22 -10.23 0.79
C ILE A 102 8.71 -9.95 0.87
N ARG A 103 9.12 -8.73 0.54
CA ARG A 103 10.49 -8.26 0.77
C ARG A 103 10.48 -6.90 1.46
N ILE A 104 11.13 -6.82 2.61
CA ILE A 104 11.45 -5.57 3.29
C ILE A 104 12.95 -5.37 3.17
N LYS A 105 13.37 -4.28 2.51
CA LYS A 105 14.79 -3.90 2.48
C LYS A 105 15.05 -2.98 3.67
N GLN A 106 15.98 -3.35 4.53
CA GLN A 106 16.58 -2.40 5.47
C GLN A 106 17.50 -1.45 4.70
#